data_AF-A0A382SEN8-F1
#
_entry.id   AF-A0A382SEN8-F1
#
_cell.length_a   1.000
_cell.length_b   1.000
_cell.length_c   1.000
_cell.angle_alpha   90.00
_cell.angle_beta   90.00
_cell.angle_gamma   90.00
#
_symmetry.space_group_name_H-M   'P 1'
#
loop_
_entity.id
_entity.type
_entity.pdbx_description
1 polymer ?
#
loop_
_entity_poly.entity_id
_entity_poly.type
_entity_poly.pdbx_seq_one_letter_code
_entity_poly.pdbx_strand_id
1 'polypeptide(L)'
;RFFFESDMLFQLNLIRAVVVDVPMRSRYLGESSNLRIRKVGLEFLIKHMRNAVKRIICSYFLHNVNIASTQLLFGLPMLMGGASFGLWKWTEAFEKGEVASSGTVMLAALPIIVGIQLLIAFMAYDIQSVPKQPIHLTQLTNDSIKEM
;
A
#
# COMPACT_ATOMS: atom_id res chain seq x y z
N ARG A 1 16.18 19.91 1.37
CA ARG A 1 15.20 19.13 0.57
C ARG A 1 13.98 18.88 1.45
N PHE A 2 12.77 19.23 1.01
CA PHE A 2 11.57 19.18 1.87
C PHE A 2 11.07 17.75 2.20
N PHE A 3 11.52 16.72 1.47
CA PHE A 3 11.02 15.34 1.62
C PHE A 3 11.70 14.52 2.74
N PHE A 4 12.66 15.11 3.47
CA PHE A 4 13.47 14.37 4.44
C PHE A 4 12.64 13.72 5.56
N GLU A 5 11.70 14.46 6.15
CA GLU A 5 10.87 13.96 7.26
C GLU A 5 10.01 12.77 6.82
N SER A 6 9.38 12.88 5.65
CA SER A 6 8.59 11.78 5.08
C SER A 6 9.44 10.56 4.74
N ASP A 7 10.66 10.75 4.25
CA ASP A 7 11.58 9.65 3.97
C ASP A 7 12.07 8.98 5.27
N MET A 8 12.37 9.77 6.30
CA MET A 8 12.74 9.28 7.62
C MET A 8 11.62 8.41 8.23
N LEU A 9 10.37 8.88 8.18
CA LEU A 9 9.21 8.12 8.66
C LEU A 9 9.02 6.81 7.87
N PHE A 10 9.26 6.84 6.56
CA PHE A 10 9.22 5.64 5.72
C PHE A 10 10.30 4.62 6.12
N GLN A 11 11.54 5.05 6.35
CA GLN A 11 12.62 4.18 6.80
C GLN A 11 12.33 3.57 8.18
N LEU A 12 11.79 4.35 9.11
CA LEU A 12 11.35 3.88 10.43
C LEU A 12 10.24 2.83 10.31
N ASN A 13 9.30 3.00 9.38
CA ASN A 13 8.26 2.01 9.11
C ASN A 13 8.83 0.69 8.57
N LEU A 14 9.84 0.73 7.70
CA LEU A 14 10.49 -0.48 7.17
C LEU A 14 11.13 -1.35 8.26
N ILE A 15 11.71 -0.73 9.30
CA ILE A 15 12.26 -1.43 10.46
C ILE A 15 11.21 -1.70 11.56
N ARG A 16 9.93 -1.35 11.31
CA ARG A 16 8.81 -1.47 12.25
C ARG A 16 9.02 -0.70 13.56
N ALA A 17 9.66 0.46 13.50
CA ALA A 17 9.80 1.34 14.67
C ALA A 17 8.47 2.01 15.01
N VAL A 18 8.23 2.20 16.31
CA VAL A 18 7.09 2.99 16.83
C VAL A 18 7.49 4.47 16.82
N VAL A 19 6.62 5.32 16.28
CA VAL A 19 6.79 6.77 16.24
C VAL A 19 5.67 7.41 17.06
N VAL A 20 6.01 8.40 17.88
CA VAL A 20 5.08 9.15 18.72
C VAL A 20 5.21 10.63 18.38
N ASP A 21 4.07 11.28 18.15
CA ASP A 21 4.03 12.73 17.95
C ASP A 21 4.23 13.46 19.28
N VAL A 22 5.17 14.40 19.30
CA VAL A 22 5.46 15.25 20.47
C VAL A 22 4.98 16.66 20.18
N PRO A 23 4.12 17.26 21.04
CA PRO A 23 3.64 18.61 20.82
C PRO A 23 4.81 19.61 20.92
N MET A 24 5.08 20.34 19.83
CA MET A 24 6.08 21.40 19.80
C MET A 24 5.48 22.71 19.28
N ARG A 25 5.81 23.83 19.94
CA ARG A 25 5.43 25.17 19.44
C ARG A 25 6.42 25.60 18.35
N SER A 26 5.92 25.92 17.16
CA SER A 26 6.74 26.47 16.09
C SER A 26 7.22 27.88 16.44
N ARG A 27 8.53 28.12 16.37
CA ARG A 27 9.12 29.47 16.48
C ARG A 27 9.67 29.87 15.11
N TYR A 28 8.97 30.75 14.42
CA TYR A 28 9.42 31.32 13.14
C TYR A 28 10.10 32.66 13.41
N LEU A 29 11.37 32.80 13.03
CA LEU A 29 12.17 34.01 13.22
C LEU A 29 12.01 35.02 12.07
N GLY A 30 10.87 35.01 11.36
CA GLY A 30 10.59 35.92 10.23
C GLY A 30 11.14 35.44 8.88
N GLU A 31 11.52 34.18 8.74
CA GLU A 31 12.02 33.62 7.48
C GLU A 31 10.92 33.52 6.40
N SER A 32 11.21 33.98 5.18
CA SER A 32 10.29 33.82 4.05
C SER A 32 10.29 32.38 3.53
N SER A 33 9.09 31.80 3.30
CA SER A 33 8.95 30.45 2.76
C SER A 33 9.61 30.32 1.38
N ASN A 34 10.66 29.50 1.29
CA ASN A 34 11.32 29.16 0.01
C ASN A 34 10.55 28.07 -0.77
N LEU A 35 9.46 27.53 -0.21
CA LEU A 35 8.74 26.39 -0.77
C LEU A 35 7.82 26.78 -1.93
N ARG A 36 8.05 26.19 -3.11
CA ARG A 36 7.14 26.29 -4.25
C ARG A 36 6.17 25.10 -4.27
N ILE A 37 4.96 25.28 -3.72
CA ILE A 37 3.95 24.22 -3.54
C ILE A 37 3.72 23.39 -4.82
N ARG A 38 3.54 24.04 -5.98
CA ARG A 38 3.26 23.32 -7.25
C ARG A 38 4.38 22.38 -7.69
N LYS A 39 5.64 22.80 -7.56
CA LYS A 39 6.81 21.98 -7.95
C LYS A 39 7.04 20.86 -6.94
N VAL A 40 6.87 21.19 -5.66
CA VAL A 40 7.11 20.26 -4.55
C VAL A 40 6.01 19.20 -4.46
N GLY A 41 4.74 19.55 -4.74
CA GLY A 41 3.61 18.61 -4.65
C GLY A 41 3.75 17.40 -5.58
N LEU A 42 4.10 17.61 -6.86
CA LEU A 42 4.33 16.52 -7.81
C LEU A 42 5.55 15.68 -7.43
N GLU A 43 6.64 16.32 -7.00
CA GLU A 43 7.85 15.63 -6.54
C GLU A 43 7.55 14.73 -5.33
N PHE A 44 6.74 15.21 -4.39
CA PHE A 44 6.32 14.45 -3.22
C PHE A 44 5.43 13.28 -3.61
N LEU A 45 4.43 13.48 -4.47
CA LEU A 45 3.53 12.42 -4.91
C LEU A 45 4.30 11.25 -5.53
N ILE A 46 5.23 11.53 -6.45
CA ILE A 46 6.06 10.50 -7.11
C ILE A 46 6.92 9.76 -6.07
N LYS A 47 7.53 10.47 -5.13
CA LYS A 47 8.36 9.86 -4.09
C LYS A 47 7.54 9.01 -3.12
N HIS A 48 6.36 9.47 -2.71
CA HIS A 48 5.44 8.69 -1.87
C HIS A 48 4.97 7.42 -2.59
N MET A 49 4.63 7.50 -3.88
CA MET A 49 4.26 6.33 -4.66
C MET A 49 5.42 5.31 -4.74
N ARG A 50 6.65 5.78 -5.00
CA ARG A 50 7.83 4.91 -5.01
C ARG A 50 8.08 4.25 -3.66
N ASN A 51 7.93 5.00 -2.57
CA ASN A 51 8.08 4.48 -1.21
C ASN A 51 6.96 3.48 -0.87
N ALA A 52 5.71 3.74 -1.28
CA ALA A 52 4.60 2.81 -1.10
C ALA A 52 4.82 1.49 -1.85
N VAL A 53 5.25 1.54 -3.12
CA VAL A 53 5.58 0.35 -3.90
C VAL A 53 6.74 -0.42 -3.27
N LYS A 54 7.82 0.28 -2.87
CA LYS A 54 8.95 -0.35 -2.18
C LYS A 54 8.52 -0.98 -0.86
N ARG A 55 7.61 -0.35 -0.10
CA ARG A 55 7.02 -0.92 1.13
C ARG A 55 6.30 -2.23 0.83
N ILE A 56 5.40 -2.22 -0.16
CA ILE A 56 4.57 -3.38 -0.48
C ILE A 56 5.48 -4.56 -0.89
N ILE A 57 6.46 -4.32 -1.76
CA ILE A 57 7.37 -5.37 -2.24
C ILE A 57 8.29 -5.85 -1.10
N CYS A 58 9.00 -4.96 -0.42
CA CYS A 58 9.96 -5.38 0.61
C CYS A 58 9.27 -6.00 1.83
N SER A 59 8.14 -5.47 2.27
CA SER A 59 7.46 -5.93 3.48
C SER A 59 6.71 -7.24 3.27
N TYR A 60 5.95 -7.38 2.17
CA TYR A 60 5.04 -8.52 1.97
C TYR A 60 5.61 -9.62 1.08
N PHE A 61 6.52 -9.31 0.14
CA PHE A 61 7.11 -10.34 -0.72
C PHE A 61 8.48 -10.83 -0.25
N LEU A 62 9.32 -9.96 0.30
CA LEU A 62 10.71 -10.30 0.65
C LEU A 62 10.95 -10.62 2.13
N HIS A 63 10.25 -9.96 3.05
CA HIS A 63 10.50 -10.15 4.49
C HIS A 63 9.63 -11.28 5.07
N ASN A 64 8.31 -11.21 4.94
CA ASN A 64 7.39 -12.22 5.47
C ASN A 64 6.21 -12.44 4.52
N VAL A 65 6.16 -13.61 3.89
CA VAL A 65 4.98 -14.04 3.12
C VAL A 65 3.85 -14.31 4.12
N ASN A 66 2.76 -13.58 3.99
CA ASN A 66 1.60 -13.69 4.87
C ASN A 66 0.29 -13.78 4.09
N ILE A 67 -0.84 -13.90 4.78
CA ILE A 67 -2.19 -13.92 4.18
C ILE A 67 -2.44 -12.69 3.29
N ALA A 68 -1.84 -11.55 3.64
CA ALA A 68 -1.92 -10.32 2.84
C ALA A 68 -1.21 -10.44 1.49
N SER A 69 -0.04 -11.10 1.43
CA SER A 69 0.67 -11.28 0.16
C SER A 69 -0.09 -12.21 -0.79
N THR A 70 -0.77 -13.25 -0.27
CA THR A 70 -1.59 -14.13 -1.10
C THR A 70 -2.85 -13.41 -1.59
N GLN A 71 -3.51 -12.62 -0.73
CA GLN A 71 -4.64 -11.77 -1.12
C GLN A 71 -4.28 -10.80 -2.26
N LEU A 72 -3.13 -10.13 -2.18
CA LEU A 72 -2.66 -9.23 -3.24
C LEU A 72 -2.30 -9.99 -4.52
N LEU A 73 -1.62 -11.14 -4.38
CA LEU A 73 -1.19 -11.98 -5.49
C LEU A 73 -2.36 -12.56 -6.30
N PHE A 74 -3.46 -12.94 -5.65
CA PHE A 74 -4.65 -13.45 -6.34
C PHE A 74 -5.66 -12.36 -6.69
N GLY A 75 -5.81 -11.35 -5.83
CA GLY A 75 -6.78 -10.27 -6.03
C GLY A 75 -6.49 -9.41 -7.25
N LEU A 76 -5.23 -9.04 -7.47
CA LEU A 76 -4.84 -8.17 -8.58
C LEU A 76 -5.03 -8.84 -9.96
N PRO A 77 -4.58 -10.10 -10.19
CA PRO A 77 -4.84 -10.80 -11.45
C PRO A 77 -6.32 -11.11 -11.68
N MET A 78 -7.10 -11.43 -10.64
CA MET A 78 -8.54 -11.67 -10.80
C MET A 78 -9.27 -10.38 -11.22
N LEU A 79 -8.93 -9.24 -10.62
CA LEU A 79 -9.51 -7.96 -10.99
C LEU A 79 -9.09 -7.55 -12.40
N MET A 80 -7.80 -7.58 -12.72
CA MET A 80 -7.32 -7.22 -14.06
C MET A 80 -7.82 -8.18 -15.14
N GLY A 81 -7.82 -9.49 -14.85
CA GLY A 81 -8.29 -10.53 -15.76
C GLY A 81 -9.78 -10.41 -16.04
N GLY A 82 -10.60 -10.25 -14.99
CA GLY A 82 -12.04 -10.02 -15.14
C GLY A 82 -12.37 -8.72 -15.87
N ALA A 83 -11.65 -7.63 -15.58
CA ALA A 83 -11.82 -6.36 -16.28
C ALA A 83 -11.41 -6.45 -17.76
N SER A 84 -10.29 -7.09 -18.07
CA SER A 84 -9.80 -7.26 -19.44
C SER A 84 -10.73 -8.15 -20.27
N PHE A 85 -11.19 -9.25 -19.66
CA PHE A 85 -12.17 -10.14 -20.29
C PHE A 85 -13.52 -9.45 -20.52
N GLY A 86 -14.01 -8.71 -19.52
CA GLY A 86 -15.25 -7.95 -19.63
C GLY A 86 -15.17 -6.87 -20.71
N LEU A 87 -14.06 -6.12 -20.77
CA LEU A 87 -13.81 -5.13 -21.82
C LEU A 87 -13.78 -5.78 -23.20
N TRP A 88 -13.04 -6.88 -23.36
CA TRP A 88 -12.93 -7.58 -24.64
C TRP A 88 -14.29 -8.10 -25.13
N LYS A 89 -15.08 -8.71 -24.23
CA LYS A 89 -16.41 -9.21 -24.58
C LYS A 89 -17.42 -8.10 -24.82
N TRP A 90 -17.27 -6.97 -24.14
CA TRP A 90 -18.09 -5.79 -24.38
C TRP A 90 -17.83 -5.19 -25.76
N THR A 91 -16.57 -5.04 -26.17
CA THR A 91 -16.23 -4.55 -27.52
C THR A 91 -16.74 -5.50 -28.61
N GLU A 92 -16.59 -6.82 -28.41
CA GLU A 92 -17.09 -7.83 -29.35
C GLU A 92 -18.62 -7.80 -29.50
N ALA A 93 -19.35 -7.70 -28.38
CA ALA A 93 -20.80 -7.61 -28.38
C ALA A 93 -21.30 -6.31 -29.05
N PHE A 94 -20.58 -5.20 -28.82
CA PHE A 94 -20.89 -3.91 -29.43
C PHE A 94 -20.74 -3.94 -30.95
N GLU A 95 -19.68 -4.55 -31.47
CA GLU A 95 -19.45 -4.68 -32.92
C GLU A 95 -20.47 -5.59 -33.62
N LYS A 96 -20.90 -6.67 -32.95
CA LYS A 96 -21.86 -7.64 -33.51
C LYS A 96 -23.32 -7.22 -33.37
N GLY A 97 -23.61 -6.20 -32.54
CA GLY A 97 -24.99 -5.79 -32.23
C GLY A 97 -25.77 -6.84 -31.43
N GLU A 98 -25.08 -7.80 -30.82
CA GLU A 98 -25.67 -8.89 -30.05
C GLU A 98 -25.62 -8.61 -28.55
N VAL A 99 -26.66 -9.04 -27.82
CA VAL A 99 -26.68 -8.92 -26.36
C VAL A 99 -25.75 -9.97 -25.75
N ALA A 100 -24.80 -9.54 -24.92
CA ALA A 100 -23.94 -10.46 -24.19
C ALA A 100 -24.77 -11.38 -23.29
N SER A 101 -24.53 -12.69 -23.37
CA SER A 101 -25.23 -13.67 -22.53
C SER A 101 -24.99 -13.40 -21.05
N SER A 102 -25.96 -13.72 -20.20
CA SER A 102 -25.82 -13.56 -18.75
C SER A 102 -24.61 -14.33 -18.18
N GLY A 103 -24.25 -15.48 -18.78
CA GLY A 103 -23.07 -16.24 -18.40
C GLY A 103 -21.75 -15.52 -18.70
N THR A 104 -21.67 -14.81 -19.83
CA THR A 104 -20.49 -14.00 -20.20
C THR A 104 -20.29 -12.85 -19.22
N VAL A 105 -21.38 -12.17 -18.85
CA VAL A 105 -21.34 -11.09 -17.85
C VAL A 105 -20.91 -11.64 -16.50
N MET A 106 -21.44 -12.81 -16.09
CA MET A 106 -21.09 -13.44 -14.81
C MET A 106 -19.62 -13.88 -14.75
N LEU A 107 -19.07 -14.41 -15.84
CA LEU A 107 -17.64 -14.78 -15.94
C LEU A 107 -16.71 -13.57 -15.83
N ALA A 108 -17.14 -12.38 -16.23
CA ALA A 108 -16.40 -11.14 -15.98
C ALA A 108 -16.61 -10.63 -14.54
N ALA A 109 -17.87 -10.61 -14.08
CA ALA A 109 -18.25 -10.01 -12.81
C ALA A 109 -17.72 -10.78 -11.60
N LEU A 110 -17.76 -12.11 -11.59
CA LEU A 110 -17.34 -12.92 -10.43
C LEU A 110 -15.85 -12.72 -10.08
N PRO A 111 -14.89 -12.83 -11.03
CA PRO A 111 -13.50 -12.53 -10.74
C PRO A 111 -13.27 -11.09 -10.29
N ILE A 112 -14.02 -10.12 -10.83
CA ILE A 112 -13.93 -8.72 -10.40
C ILE A 112 -14.38 -8.59 -8.94
N ILE A 113 -15.54 -9.13 -8.59
CA ILE A 113 -16.09 -9.06 -7.22
C ILE A 113 -15.14 -9.71 -6.22
N VAL A 114 -14.70 -10.94 -6.51
CA VAL A 114 -13.76 -11.67 -5.63
C VAL A 114 -12.42 -10.95 -5.56
N GLY A 115 -11.91 -10.45 -6.68
CA GLY A 115 -10.68 -9.66 -6.72
C GLY A 115 -10.75 -8.41 -5.86
N ILE A 116 -11.83 -7.64 -5.94
CA ILE A 116 -12.08 -6.47 -5.09
C ILE A 116 -12.13 -6.87 -3.62
N GLN A 117 -12.84 -7.95 -3.26
CA GLN A 117 -12.91 -8.42 -1.87
C GLN A 117 -11.52 -8.79 -1.32
N LEU A 118 -10.69 -9.48 -2.11
CA LEU A 118 -9.32 -9.80 -1.72
C LEU A 118 -8.46 -8.55 -1.51
N LEU A 119 -8.62 -7.52 -2.37
CA LEU A 119 -7.91 -6.25 -2.22
C LEU A 119 -8.38 -5.47 -0.98
N ILE A 120 -9.68 -5.49 -0.66
CA ILE A 120 -10.22 -4.91 0.57
C ILE A 120 -9.64 -5.63 1.79
N ALA A 121 -9.58 -6.97 1.77
CA ALA A 121 -9.00 -7.75 2.85
C ALA A 121 -7.50 -7.45 3.04
N PHE A 122 -6.75 -7.30 1.94
CA PHE A 122 -5.36 -6.86 1.98
C PHE A 122 -5.22 -5.47 2.63
N MET A 123 -6.05 -4.50 2.23
CA MET A 123 -6.04 -3.16 2.84
C MET A 123 -6.36 -3.19 4.34
N ALA A 124 -7.35 -3.99 4.74
CA ALA A 124 -7.71 -4.16 6.14
C ALA A 124 -6.55 -4.77 6.96
N TYR A 125 -5.80 -5.70 6.38
CA TYR A 125 -4.60 -6.24 6.99
C TYR A 125 -3.48 -5.20 7.12
N ASP A 126 -3.21 -4.44 6.05
CA ASP A 126 -2.18 -3.40 6.03
C ASP A 126 -2.43 -2.33 7.10
N ILE A 127 -3.68 -1.89 7.25
CA ILE A 127 -4.09 -0.93 8.30
C ILE A 127 -3.84 -1.49 9.71
N GLN A 128 -4.05 -2.79 9.91
CA GLN A 128 -3.85 -3.43 11.22
C GLN A 128 -2.37 -3.72 11.53
N SER A 129 -1.49 -3.70 10.52
CA SER A 129 -0.08 -4.07 10.64
C SER A 129 0.83 -3.03 11.32
N VAL A 130 0.26 -1.93 11.81
CA VAL A 130 0.97 -0.83 12.49
C VAL A 130 1.77 -1.36 13.70
N PRO A 131 3.07 -1.05 13.79
CA PRO A 131 3.90 -1.47 14.92
C PRO A 131 3.39 -0.84 16.22
N LYS A 132 3.13 -1.69 17.22
CA LYS A 132 2.68 -1.26 18.56
C LYS A 132 3.77 -1.39 19.63
N GLN A 133 4.80 -2.19 19.36
CA GLN A 133 5.87 -2.49 20.31
C GLN A 133 7.18 -1.80 19.88
N PRO A 134 7.77 -0.96 20.74
CA PRO A 134 9.07 -0.36 20.49
C PRO A 134 10.18 -1.40 20.35
N ILE A 135 11.07 -1.21 19.38
CA ILE A 135 12.15 -2.15 19.06
C ILE A 135 13.11 -2.36 20.26
N HIS A 136 13.34 -1.32 21.06
CA HIS A 136 14.25 -1.40 22.22
C HIS A 136 13.77 -2.37 23.31
N LEU A 137 12.46 -2.52 23.51
CA LEU A 137 11.91 -3.48 24.49
C LEU A 137 12.08 -4.93 24.02
N THR A 138 11.97 -5.15 22.69
CA THR A 138 12.19 -6.46 22.08
C THR A 138 13.64 -6.93 22.21
N GLN A 139 14.61 -6.01 22.10
CA GLN A 139 16.03 -6.33 22.26
C GLN A 139 16.39 -6.69 23.71
N LEU A 140 15.91 -5.93 24.69
CA LEU A 140 16.15 -6.21 26.11
C LEU A 140 15.60 -7.57 26.55
N THR A 141 14.46 -7.99 26.02
CA THR A 141 13.89 -9.32 26.29
C THR A 141 14.75 -10.44 25.70
N ASN A 142 15.25 -10.25 24.48
CA ASN A 142 16.12 -11.24 23.83
C ASN A 142 17.47 -11.37 24.51
N ASP A 143 18.06 -10.28 24.99
CA ASP A 143 19.32 -10.31 25.73
C ASP A 143 19.15 -10.99 27.10
N SER A 144 18.02 -10.76 27.78
CA SER A 144 17.69 -11.43 29.06
C SER A 144 17.55 -12.95 28.93
N ILE A 145 17.02 -13.44 27.81
CA ILE A 145 16.87 -14.89 27.54
C ILE A 145 18.23 -15.53 27.18
N LYS A 146 19.16 -14.76 26.61
CA LYS A 146 20.47 -15.26 26.19
C LYS A 146 21.46 -15.40 27.35
N GLU A 147 21.22 -14.72 28.47
CA GLU A 147 22.02 -14.85 29.71
C GLU A 147 21.48 -15.91 30.69
N MET A 148 20.37 -16.59 30.37
CA MET A 148 19.83 -17.73 31.14
C MET A 148 20.19 -19.06 30.48
#